data_AF-A0A8E1RQQ3-F1
#
_entry.id   AF-A0A8E1RQQ3-F1
#
_cell.length_a   1.000
_cell.length_b   1.000
_cell.length_c   1.000
_cell.angle_alpha   90.00
_cell.angle_beta   90.00
_cell.angle_gamma   90.00
#
_symmetry.space_group_name_H-M   'P 1'
#
loop_
_entity.id
_entity.type
_entity.pdbx_description
1 polymer ?
#
loop_
_entity_poly.entity_id
_entity_poly.type
_entity_poly.pdbx_seq_one_letter_code
_entity_poly.pdbx_strand_id
1 'polypeptide(L)' 'MFSVGDYVQPLKGGPKLKVLEVNGENVVAVQASNEQGEKYTLKAADLAPYTEEGDFGVC' A
#
# COMPACT_ATOMS: atom_id res chain seq x y z
N MET A 1 5.34 -9.10 4.78
CA MET A 1 5.60 -9.07 3.32
C MET A 1 4.36 -8.52 2.65
N PHE A 2 4.51 -7.59 1.70
CA PHE A 2 3.39 -7.03 0.96
C PHE A 2 3.02 -7.94 -0.22
N SER A 3 1.74 -7.96 -0.60
CA SER A 3 1.24 -8.68 -1.76
C SER A 3 0.64 -7.73 -2.78
N VAL A 4 0.55 -8.15 -4.04
CA VAL A 4 -0.19 -7.41 -5.06
C VAL A 4 -1.67 -7.35 -4.67
N GLY A 5 -2.25 -6.15 -4.66
CA GLY A 5 -3.60 -5.88 -4.21
C GLY A 5 -3.72 -5.38 -2.77
N ASP A 6 -2.66 -5.45 -1.95
CA ASP A 6 -2.65 -4.88 -0.61
C ASP A 6 -2.75 -3.35 -0.66
N TYR A 7 -3.34 -2.77 0.37
CA TYR A 7 -3.27 -1.34 0.60
C TYR A 7 -2.11 -1.04 1.54
N VAL A 8 -1.32 -0.04 1.19
CA VAL A 8 -0.15 0.39 1.95
C VAL A 8 -0.16 1.90 2.08
N GLN A 9 0.51 2.40 3.11
CA GLN A 9 0.65 3.82 3.37
C GLN A 9 2.11 4.17 3.66
N PRO A 10 2.64 5.29 3.15
CA PRO A 10 3.95 5.77 3.51
C PRO A 10 4.04 6.08 5.01
N LEU A 11 5.13 5.67 5.68
CA LEU A 11 5.37 5.95 7.10
C LEU A 11 5.45 7.46 7.40
N LYS A 12 5.88 8.26 6.43
CA LYS A 12 5.97 9.72 6.56
C LYS A 12 4.60 10.43 6.53
N GLY A 13 3.50 9.68 6.42
CA GLY A 13 2.17 10.22 6.18
C GLY A 13 1.99 10.55 4.70
N GLY A 14 0.89 10.09 4.12
CA GLY A 14 0.63 10.22 2.70
C GLY A 14 -0.71 9.57 2.31
N PRO A 15 -1.11 9.67 1.04
CA PRO A 15 -2.34 9.05 0.57
C PRO A 15 -2.26 7.52 0.66
N LYS A 16 -3.43 6.88 0.76
CA LYS A 16 -3.56 5.41 0.64
C LYS A 16 -3.06 4.98 -0.73
N LEU A 17 -2.16 4.00 -0.77
CA LEU A 17 -1.64 3.41 -1.98
C LEU A 17 -2.08 1.95 -2.09
N LYS A 18 -2.26 1.45 -3.31
CA LYS A 18 -2.57 0.06 -3.62
C LYS A 18 -1.38 -0.58 -4.33
N VAL A 19 -0.88 -1.67 -3.78
CA VAL A 19 0.27 -2.40 -4.33
C VAL A 19 -0.10 -3.04 -5.65
N LEU A 20 0.65 -2.72 -6.69
CA LEU A 20 0.54 -3.35 -8.01
C LEU A 20 1.61 -4.41 -8.23
N GLU A 21 2.81 -4.20 -7.69
CA GLU A 21 3.94 -5.11 -7.90
C GLU A 21 4.89 -5.04 -6.70
N VAL A 22 5.50 -6.19 -6.36
CA VAL A 22 6.46 -6.30 -5.26
C VAL A 22 7.75 -6.88 -5.81
N ASN A 23 8.78 -6.05 -5.88
CA ASN A 23 10.14 -6.38 -6.31
C ASN A 23 11.05 -6.51 -5.07
N GLY A 24 10.72 -7.45 -4.19
CA GLY A 24 11.48 -7.76 -2.97
C GLY A 24 11.52 -6.60 -1.96
N GLU A 25 12.50 -5.72 -2.12
CA GLU A 25 12.68 -4.52 -1.28
C GLU A 25 11.92 -3.31 -1.80
N ASN A 26 11.60 -3.27 -3.10
CA ASN A 26 10.85 -2.18 -3.73
C ASN A 26 9.42 -2.64 -4.01
N VAL A 27 8.46 -1.75 -3.80
CA VAL A 27 7.04 -1.98 -4.01
C VAL A 27 6.55 -0.90 -4.95
N VAL A 28 5.92 -1.31 -6.04
CA VAL A 28 5.23 -0.42 -6.96
C VAL A 28 3.77 -0.35 -6.51
N ALA A 29 3.33 0.84 -6.13
CA ALA A 29 1.96 1.07 -5.69
C ALA A 29 1.37 2.30 -6.40
N VAL A 30 0.06 2.33 -6.58
CA VAL A 30 -0.66 3.49 -7.15
C VAL A 30 -1.56 4.09 -6.09
N GLN A 31 -1.93 5.35 -6.25
CA GLN A 31 -2.88 5.97 -5.33
C GLN A 31 -4.23 5.23 -5.38
N ALA A 32 -4.76 4.83 -4.23
CA ALA A 32 -6.02 4.08 -4.17
C ALA A 32 -7.21 4.88 -4.76
N SER A 33 -7.16 6.20 -4.67
CA SER A 33 -8.14 7.10 -5.31
C SER A 33 -7.95 7.26 -6.82
N ASN A 34 -6.80 6.84 -7.37
CA ASN A 34 -6.47 7.03 -8.78
C ASN A 34 -5.59 5.88 -9.31
N GLU A 35 -6.18 4.71 -9.51
CA GLU A 35 -5.48 3.47 -9.90
C GLU A 35 -4.82 3.55 -11.30
N GLN A 36 -5.28 4.43 -12.18
CA GLN A 36 -4.67 4.73 -13.48
C GLN A 36 -3.68 5.90 -13.43
N GLY A 37 -3.43 6.43 -12.23
CA GLY A 37 -2.54 7.56 -12.00
C GLY A 37 -1.06 7.18 -12.01
N GLU A 38 -0.28 8.02 -11.36
CA GLU A 38 1.16 7.81 -11.22
C GLU A 38 1.47 6.58 -10.35
N LYS A 39 2.42 5.77 -10.82
CA LYS A 39 2.95 4.63 -10.08
C LYS A 39 4.09 5.11 -9.20
N TYR A 40 3.95 4.89 -7.90
CA TYR A 40 4.96 5.18 -6.91
C TYR A 40 5.80 3.93 -6.64
N THR A 41 7.10 4.04 -6.89
CA THR A 41 8.07 3.01 -6.50
C THR A 41 8.65 3.41 -5.15
N LEU A 42 8.25 2.71 -4.10
CA LEU A 42 8.64 2.99 -2.72
C LEU A 42 9.28 1.73 -2.11
N LYS A 43 10.18 1.90 -1.14
CA LYS A 43 10.75 0.75 -0.45
C LYS A 43 9.73 0.16 0.52
N ALA A 44 9.67 -1.17 0.59
CA ALA A 44 8.86 -1.89 1.56
C ALA A 44 9.16 -1.45 3.02
N ALA A 45 10.41 -1.07 3.30
CA ALA A 45 10.82 -0.59 4.62
C ALA A 45 10.19 0.77 5.00
N ASP A 46 9.82 1.59 4.02
CA ASP A 46 9.21 2.92 4.22
C ASP A 46 7.67 2.88 4.11
N LEU A 47 7.11 1.69 3.92
CA LEU A 47 5.68 1.43 3.78
C LEU A 47 5.15 0.68 5.00
N ALA A 48 3.96 1.06 5.45
CA ALA A 48 3.17 0.31 6.42
C ALA A 48 1.94 -0.29 5.73
N PRO A 49 1.49 -1.50 6.14
CA PRO A 49 0.21 -2.04 5.68
C PRO A 49 -0.91 -1.11 6.13
N TYR A 50 -1.74 -0.69 5.17
CA TYR A 50 -2.94 0.07 5.46
C TYR A 50 -4.03 -0.92 5.83
N THR A 51 -4.37 -0.96 7.12
CA THR A 51 -5.51 -1.72 7.61
C THR A 51 -6.64 -0.76 7.88
N GLU A 52 -7.84 -1.04 7.35
CA GLU A 52 -9.04 -0.44 7.89
C GLU A 52 -9.33 -1.18 9.18
N GLU A 53 -9.14 -0.54 10.33
CA GLU A 53 -9.49 -1.02 11.69
C GLU A 53 -11.02 -1.23 11.86
N GLY A 54 -11.71 -1.77 10.85
CA GLY A 54 -13.16 -1.86 10.77
C GLY A 54 -13.73 -3.22 10.39
N ASP A 55 -12.91 -4.24 10.10
CA ASP A 55 -13.38 -5.60 9.79
C ASP A 55 -12.78 -6.63 10.76
N PHE A 56 -12.70 -6.27 12.04
CA PHE A 56 -12.77 -7.29 13.09
C PHE A 56 -14.24 -7.47 13.41
N GLY A 57 -14.86 -8.43 12.71
CA GLY A 57 -16.10 -9.06 13.16
C GLY A 57 -15.94 -9.43 14.64
N VAL A 58 -16.51 -8.61 15.51
CA VAL A 58 -16.72 -8.96 16.90
C VAL A 58 -17.75 -10.10 16.90
N CYS A 59 -17.32 -11.23 17.43
CA CYS A 59 -18.08 -12.47 17.57
C CYS A 59 -19.39 -12.28 18.37
#